data_AF-A0A919T748-F1
#
_entry.id   AF-A0A919T748-F1
#
_cell.length_a   1.000
_cell.length_b   1.000
_cell.length_c   1.000
_cell.angle_alpha   90.00
_cell.angle_beta   90.00
_cell.angle_gamma   90.00
#
_symmetry.space_group_name_H-M   'P 1'
#
loop_
_entity.id
_entity.type
_entity.pdbx_description
1 polymer ?
#
loop_
_entity_poly.entity_id
_entity_poly.type
_entity_poly.pdbx_seq_one_letter_code
_entity_poly.pdbx_strand_id
1 'polypeptide(L)' 'MDDLRHLTWRKSRRSSGGACVEVAESGDSIHVRDSKDPAGPVLTFGRDAWRVFVGDVRKSATSGRQ' A
#
# COMPACT_ATOMS: atom_id res chain seq x y z
N MET A 1 -16.14 9.13 5.17
CA MET A 1 -15.73 7.77 4.72
C MET A 1 -15.69 7.64 3.19
N ASP A 2 -16.15 8.63 2.43
CA ASP A 2 -16.17 8.62 0.97
C ASP A 2 -14.93 9.28 0.32
N ASP A 3 -14.25 10.15 1.07
CA ASP A 3 -13.03 10.86 0.66
C ASP A 3 -11.87 9.93 0.26
N LEU A 4 -11.64 8.84 1.02
CA LEU A 4 -10.58 7.88 0.74
C LEU A 4 -10.79 7.13 -0.59
N ARG A 5 -12.04 6.95 -1.03
CA ARG A 5 -12.36 6.30 -2.30
C ARG A 5 -12.06 7.20 -3.50
N HIS A 6 -12.13 8.51 -3.31
CA HIS A 6 -11.86 9.54 -4.32
C HIS A 6 -10.37 9.86 -4.51
N LEU A 7 -9.49 9.29 -3.68
CA LEU A 7 -8.06 9.47 -3.81
C LEU A 7 -7.52 8.86 -5.11
N THR A 8 -6.37 9.36 -5.57
CA THR A 8 -5.69 8.82 -6.75
C THR A 8 -4.96 7.52 -6.41
N TRP A 9 -5.68 6.40 -6.52
CA TRP A 9 -5.16 5.06 -6.26
C TRP A 9 -4.23 4.58 -7.37
N ARG A 10 -3.04 4.10 -7.01
CA ARG A 10 -2.09 3.44 -7.91
C ARG A 10 -2.02 1.96 -7.60
N LYS A 11 -2.30 1.14 -8.60
CA LYS A 11 -2.25 -0.32 -8.52
C LYS A 11 -0.85 -0.85 -8.81
N SER A 12 -0.40 -1.82 -8.02
CA SER A 12 0.80 -2.62 -8.31
C SER A 12 0.72 -3.27 -9.69
N ARG A 13 1.78 -3.13 -10.51
CA ARG A 13 1.90 -3.81 -11.82
C ARG A 13 2.40 -5.26 -11.72
N ARG A 14 2.91 -5.68 -10.56
CA ARG A 14 3.59 -6.98 -10.38
C ARG A 14 2.73 -7.96 -9.60
N SER A 15 1.52 -8.23 -10.10
CA SER A 15 0.60 -9.18 -9.49
C SER A 15 0.07 -10.15 -10.55
N SER A 16 0.69 -11.32 -10.65
CA SER A 16 0.13 -12.47 -11.36
C SER A 16 -0.80 -13.21 -10.39
N GLY A 17 -2.12 -13.14 -10.59
CA GLY A 17 -3.09 -13.92 -9.79
C GLY A 17 -3.98 -13.12 -8.81
N GLY A 18 -4.07 -11.80 -8.98
CA GLY A 18 -5.20 -11.02 -8.44
C GLY A 18 -5.08 -10.53 -7.00
N ALA A 19 -3.97 -10.75 -6.28
CA ALA A 19 -3.68 -10.10 -4.99
C ALA A 19 -2.87 -8.81 -5.21
N CYS A 20 -3.50 -7.81 -5.81
CA CYS A 20 -2.88 -6.50 -5.97
C CYS A 20 -3.18 -5.63 -4.75
N VAL A 21 -2.17 -4.94 -4.23
CA VAL A 21 -2.40 -3.79 -3.35
C VAL A 21 -2.53 -2.52 -4.20
N GLU A 22 -3.37 -1.61 -3.74
CA GLU A 22 -3.47 -0.24 -4.24
C GLU A 22 -2.98 0.73 -3.17
N VAL A 23 -2.25 1.75 -3.60
CA VAL A 23 -1.71 2.79 -2.71
C VAL A 23 -2.16 4.15 -3.20
N ALA A 24 -2.60 5.01 -2.28
CA ALA A 24 -2.93 6.41 -2.55
C ALA A 24 -2.21 7.33 -1.57
N GLU A 25 -1.72 8.46 -2.07
CA GLU A 25 -1.14 9.52 -1.24
C GLU A 25 -2.20 10.61 -1.00
N SER A 26 -2.34 11.06 0.25
CA SER A 26 -3.20 12.19 0.62
C SER A 26 -2.48 13.05 1.66
N GLY A 27 -1.93 14.19 1.23
CA GLY A 27 -1.11 15.06 2.08
C GLY A 27 0.10 14.33 2.68
N ASP A 28 0.14 14.25 4.02
CA ASP A 28 1.18 13.53 4.77
C ASP A 28 0.82 12.06 5.08
N SER A 29 -0.33 11.60 4.58
CA SER A 29 -0.79 10.23 4.77
C SER A 29 -0.66 9.38 3.51
N ILE A 30 -0.38 8.10 3.73
CA ILE A 30 -0.34 7.06 2.71
C ILE A 30 -1.41 6.03 3.07
N HIS A 31 -2.29 5.76 2.12
CA HIS A 31 -3.37 4.81 2.27
C HIS A 31 -3.09 3.57 1.43
N VAL A 32 -3.32 2.39 2.01
CA VAL A 32 -3.13 1.10 1.36
C VAL A 32 -4.40 0.28 1.50
N ARG A 33 -4.87 -0.28 0.40
CA ARG A 33 -6.02 -1.20 0.39
C ARG A 33 -5.76 -2.41 -0.49
N ASP A 34 -6.53 -3.46 -0.25
CA ASP A 34 -6.57 -4.61 -1.13
C ASP A 34 -7.42 -4.29 -2.38
N SER A 35 -6.89 -4.61 -3.56
CA SER A 35 -7.60 -4.33 -4.82
C SER A 35 -8.83 -5.22 -5.02
N LYS A 36 -8.95 -6.35 -4.33
CA LYS A 36 -10.10 -7.26 -4.44
C LYS A 36 -11.24 -6.82 -3.52
N ASP A 37 -10.90 -6.16 -2.42
CA ASP A 37 -11.87 -5.57 -1.50
C ASP A 37 -11.67 -4.04 -1.34
N PRO A 38 -12.06 -3.24 -2.36
CA PRO A 38 -11.92 -1.79 -2.32
C PRO A 38 -12.87 -1.11 -1.31
N ALA A 39 -13.86 -1.84 -0.79
CA ALA A 39 -14.75 -1.39 0.26
C ALA A 39 -14.28 -1.79 1.66
N GLY A 40 -13.27 -2.67 1.74
CA GLY A 40 -12.68 -3.18 2.96
C GLY A 40 -11.83 -2.16 3.72
N PRO A 41 -11.16 -2.61 4.79
CA PRO A 41 -10.36 -1.75 5.65
C PRO A 41 -9.17 -1.14 4.89
N VAL A 42 -8.99 0.18 5.04
CA VAL A 42 -7.86 0.93 4.49
C VAL A 42 -6.82 1.13 5.58
N LEU A 43 -5.60 0.65 5.36
CA LEU A 43 -4.48 0.94 6.23
C LEU A 43 -3.98 2.35 5.94
N THR A 44 -3.74 3.14 6.99
CA THR A 44 -3.24 4.51 6.87
C THR A 44 -1.93 4.65 7.62
N PHE A 45 -0.92 5.20 6.93
CA PHE A 45 0.42 5.42 7.45
C PHE A 45 0.79 6.90 7.30
N GLY A 46 1.57 7.43 8.23
CA GLY A 46 2.28 8.70 7.99
C GLY A 46 3.39 8.51 6.95
N ARG A 47 3.76 9.59 6.24
CA ARG A 47 4.74 9.54 5.15
C ARG A 47 6.10 8.98 5.58
N ASP A 48 6.60 9.34 6.75
CA ASP A 48 7.88 8.83 7.26
C ASP A 48 7.79 7.37 7.72
N ALA A 49 6.70 6.98 8.38
CA ALA A 49 6.46 5.58 8.73
C ALA A 49 6.38 4.69 7.48
N TRP A 50 5.74 5.18 6.41
CA TRP A 50 5.68 4.48 5.13
C TRP A 50 7.07 4.29 4.49
N ARG A 51 7.93 5.32 4.53
CA ARG A 51 9.31 5.22 4.03
C ARG A 51 10.12 4.16 4.77
N VAL A 52 10.03 4.14 6.10
CA VAL A 52 10.71 3.13 6.93
C VAL A 52 10.17 1.74 6.61
N PHE A 53 8.85 1.57 6.59
CA PHE A 53 8.19 0.30 6.27
C PHE A 53 8.65 -0.26 4.92
N VAL A 54 8.59 0.53 3.84
CA VAL A 54 9.02 0.08 2.50
C VAL A 54 10.52 -0.25 2.50
N GLY A 55 11.33 0.54 3.20
CA GLY A 55 12.75 0.28 3.37
C GLY A 55 13.02 -1.08 4.02
N ASP A 56 12.29 -1.43 5.06
CA ASP A 56 12.46 -2.69 5.79
C ASP A 56 11.88 -3.89 5.02
N VAL A 57 10.74 -3.73 4.34
CA VAL A 57 10.20 -4.76 3.43
C VAL A 57 11.19 -5.08 2.31
N ARG A 58 11.88 -4.08 1.76
CA ARG A 58 12.90 -4.31 0.72
C ARG A 58 14.11 -5.08 1.26
N LYS A 59 14.53 -4.80 2.49
CA LYS A 59 15.60 -5.54 3.17
C LYS A 59 15.17 -6.98 3.45
N SER A 60 13.96 -7.19 3.97
CA SER A 60 13.45 -8.54 4.26
C SER A 60 13.25 -9.38 3.00
N ALA A 61 12.81 -8.78 1.89
CA ALA A 61 12.72 -9.44 0.59
C ALA A 61 14.09 -9.91 0.05
N THR A 62 15.18 -9.26 0.49
CA THR A 62 16.56 -9.65 0.15
C THR A 62 17.11 -10.67 1.16
N SER A 63 16.60 -10.67 2.39
CA SER A 63 16.94 -11.59 3.47
C SER A 63 16.18 -12.94 3.40
N GLY A 64 15.81 -13.37 2.19
CA GLY A 64 15.22 -14.69 1.94
C GLY A 64 16.24 -15.82 1.72
N ARG A 65 17.46 -15.69 2.28
CA ARG A 65 18.48 -16.75 2.28
C ARG A 65 19.00 -16.95 3.71
N GLN A 66 18.20 -17.61 4.53
CA GLN A 66 18.70 -18.46 5.61
C GLN A 66 17.99 -19.80 5.49
#